data_AF-A0A1S1P694-F1
#
_entry.id   AF-A0A1S1P694-F1
#
_cell.length_a   1.000
_cell.length_b   1.000
_cell.length_c   1.000
_cell.angle_alpha   90.00
_cell.angle_beta   90.00
_cell.angle_gamma   90.00
#
_symmetry.space_group_name_H-M   'P 1'
#
loop_
_entity.id
_entity.type
_entity.pdbx_description
1 polymer ?
#
loop_
_entity_poly.entity_id
_entity_poly.type
_entity_poly.pdbx_seq_one_letter_code
_entity_poly.pdbx_strand_id
1 'polypeptide(L)'
;MGARLKPEERPVYVQRRIVPSVEIRFPLPPSTNSLFANVVGRGRVKTPKYRAWRQQAALLIDVQRPGRMAGPCDVTIYLPPFRGDIDNRVKPCLDAAVEAGVLADDGQRYVRRKTVEVDRAATEVRMVFTMPSVEEQDRAEIEVRAREGQSCAHIAVSLGLDEGHVRTVLTEAGR
;
A
#
# COMPACT_ATOMS: atom_id res chain seq x y z
N MET A 1 -5.24 12.78 -25.51
CA MET A 1 -4.25 12.23 -24.55
C MET A 1 -4.92 12.28 -23.17
N GLY A 2 -5.48 11.18 -22.69
CA GLY A 2 -6.26 11.18 -21.43
C GLY A 2 -5.38 11.59 -20.25
N ALA A 3 -5.89 12.43 -19.36
CA ALA A 3 -5.18 12.83 -18.15
C ALA A 3 -4.81 11.57 -17.34
N ARG A 4 -3.57 11.48 -16.89
CA ARG A 4 -3.12 10.39 -16.02
C ARG A 4 -3.86 10.54 -14.68
N LEU A 5 -4.69 9.56 -14.34
CA LEU A 5 -5.40 9.52 -13.06
C LEU A 5 -4.42 9.61 -11.90
N LYS A 6 -4.83 10.31 -10.83
CA LYS A 6 -4.08 10.30 -9.57
C LYS A 6 -4.05 8.88 -8.99
N PRO A 7 -3.02 8.53 -8.19
CA PRO A 7 -2.93 7.21 -7.58
C PRO A 7 -4.21 6.76 -6.85
N GLU A 8 -4.84 7.69 -6.12
CA GLU A 8 -6.08 7.53 -5.37
C GLU A 8 -7.35 7.39 -6.24
N GLU A 9 -7.27 7.71 -7.53
CA GLU A 9 -8.39 7.66 -8.49
C GLU A 9 -8.34 6.40 -9.37
N ARG A 10 -7.27 5.59 -9.27
CA ARG A 10 -7.09 4.39 -10.11
C ARG A 10 -8.15 3.34 -9.76
N PRO A 11 -8.86 2.74 -10.74
CA PRO A 11 -9.92 1.76 -10.48
C PRO A 11 -9.49 0.58 -9.61
N VAL A 12 -8.28 0.06 -9.86
CA VAL A 12 -7.69 -1.07 -9.08
C VAL A 12 -7.59 -0.77 -7.58
N TYR A 13 -7.39 0.50 -7.22
CA TYR A 13 -7.36 0.97 -5.85
C TYR A 13 -8.78 1.27 -5.36
N VAL A 14 -9.55 2.12 -6.08
CA VAL A 14 -10.88 2.62 -5.67
C VAL A 14 -11.93 1.52 -5.45
N GLN A 15 -11.81 0.37 -6.11
CA GLN A 15 -12.73 -0.75 -5.92
C GLN A 15 -12.52 -1.55 -4.62
N ARG A 16 -11.38 -1.43 -3.94
CA ARG A 16 -11.08 -2.20 -2.72
C ARG A 16 -11.76 -1.60 -1.48
N ARG A 17 -12.18 -2.46 -0.55
CA ARG A 17 -12.71 -2.02 0.75
C ARG A 17 -11.61 -1.33 1.58
N ILE A 18 -11.94 -0.21 2.23
CA ILE A 18 -11.04 0.45 3.20
C ILE A 18 -10.94 -0.42 4.48
N VAL A 19 -9.72 -0.60 4.97
CA VAL A 19 -9.44 -1.38 6.19
C VAL A 19 -8.36 -0.71 7.04
N PRO A 20 -8.40 -0.88 8.38
CA PRO A 20 -7.38 -0.35 9.29
C PRO A 20 -6.06 -1.12 9.20
N SER A 21 -6.12 -2.39 8.76
CA SER A 21 -4.96 -3.23 8.54
C SER A 21 -5.25 -4.25 7.45
N VAL A 22 -4.19 -4.66 6.75
CA VAL A 22 -4.25 -5.67 5.71
C VAL A 22 -2.95 -6.47 5.66
N GLU A 23 -3.07 -7.79 5.59
CA GLU A 23 -1.97 -8.72 5.32
C GLU A 23 -2.10 -9.24 3.89
N ILE A 24 -0.98 -9.29 3.18
CA ILE A 24 -0.88 -9.91 1.85
C ILE A 24 0.35 -10.79 1.76
N ARG A 25 0.25 -11.84 0.95
CA ARG A 25 1.35 -12.78 0.68
C ARG A 25 1.58 -12.98 -0.81
N PHE A 26 2.83 -13.09 -1.23
CA PHE A 26 3.17 -13.31 -2.63
C PHE A 26 4.61 -13.81 -2.81
N PRO A 27 4.97 -14.39 -3.97
CA PRO A 27 6.31 -14.92 -4.20
C PRO A 27 7.41 -13.86 -4.09
N LEU A 28 8.59 -14.26 -3.63
CA LEU A 28 9.77 -13.39 -3.58
C LEU A 28 10.07 -12.76 -4.96
N PRO A 29 10.37 -11.45 -5.04
CA PRO A 29 10.75 -10.80 -6.28
C PRO A 29 12.04 -11.36 -6.88
N PRO A 30 12.19 -11.30 -8.23
CA PRO A 30 13.43 -11.69 -8.89
C PRO A 30 14.59 -10.80 -8.42
N SER A 31 15.82 -11.28 -8.61
CA SER A 31 17.02 -10.52 -8.24
C SER A 31 17.15 -9.20 -9.03
N THR A 32 17.82 -8.21 -8.43
CA THR A 32 17.90 -6.82 -8.92
C THR A 32 18.51 -6.68 -10.29
N ASN A 33 19.47 -7.55 -10.63
CA ASN A 33 20.11 -7.58 -11.95
C ASN A 33 19.08 -7.80 -13.07
N SER A 34 17.87 -8.24 -12.75
CA SER A 34 16.77 -8.44 -13.68
C SER A 34 15.65 -7.40 -13.58
N LEU A 35 15.72 -6.38 -12.72
CA LEU A 35 14.58 -5.47 -12.47
C LEU A 35 14.51 -4.30 -13.45
N PHE A 36 15.65 -3.69 -13.73
CA PHE A 36 15.74 -2.49 -14.56
C PHE A 36 16.81 -2.63 -15.62
N ALA A 37 16.55 -2.05 -16.80
CA ALA A 37 17.52 -1.90 -17.88
C ALA A 37 17.67 -0.41 -18.21
N ASN A 38 18.86 0.00 -18.61
CA ASN A 38 19.09 1.33 -19.15
C ASN A 38 18.86 1.30 -20.66
N VAL A 39 17.97 2.16 -21.15
CA VAL A 39 17.68 2.30 -22.58
C VAL A 39 18.14 3.67 -23.04
N VAL A 40 18.94 3.69 -24.11
CA VAL A 40 19.47 4.90 -24.73
C VAL A 40 18.30 5.85 -25.05
N GLY A 41 18.41 7.12 -24.60
CA GLY A 41 17.39 8.16 -24.82
C GLY A 41 16.14 8.07 -23.93
N ARG A 42 15.98 7.02 -23.10
CA ARG A 42 14.79 6.82 -22.24
C ARG A 42 15.14 6.69 -20.75
N GLY A 43 16.40 6.42 -20.43
CA GLY A 43 16.86 6.20 -19.06
C GLY A 43 16.49 4.82 -18.53
N ARG A 44 16.27 4.71 -17.22
CA ARG A 44 16.06 3.43 -16.53
C ARG A 44 14.60 2.96 -16.68
N VAL A 45 14.39 1.78 -17.27
CA VAL A 45 13.07 1.19 -17.51
C VAL A 45 12.92 -0.17 -16.84
N LYS A 46 11.68 -0.52 -16.43
CA LYS A 46 11.34 -1.86 -15.91
C LYS A 46 11.49 -2.91 -17.00
N THR A 47 12.22 -4.00 -16.73
CA THR A 47 12.39 -5.12 -17.66
C THR A 47 11.06 -5.87 -17.89
N PRO A 48 10.92 -6.63 -19.00
CA PRO A 48 9.78 -7.50 -19.21
C PRO A 48 9.58 -8.52 -18.08
N LYS A 49 10.68 -9.15 -17.62
CA LYS A 49 10.65 -10.11 -16.50
C LYS A 49 10.11 -9.48 -15.22
N TYR A 50 10.51 -8.25 -14.90
CA TYR A 50 10.01 -7.57 -13.71
C TYR A 50 8.53 -7.20 -13.84
N ARG A 51 8.10 -6.74 -15.02
CA ARG A 51 6.68 -6.45 -15.29
C ARG A 51 5.82 -7.71 -15.15
N ALA A 52 6.26 -8.82 -15.71
CA ALA A 52 5.56 -10.11 -15.62
C ALA A 52 5.43 -10.58 -14.17
N TRP A 53 6.54 -10.55 -13.41
CA TRP A 53 6.49 -10.89 -11.99
C TRP A 53 5.54 -9.98 -11.21
N ARG A 54 5.56 -8.66 -11.45
CA ARG A 54 4.70 -7.71 -10.73
C ARG A 54 3.22 -7.96 -11.01
N GLN A 55 2.86 -8.26 -12.25
CA GLN A 55 1.50 -8.62 -12.63
C GLN A 55 1.07 -9.94 -11.99
N GLN A 56 1.94 -10.97 -12.01
CA GLN A 56 1.66 -12.24 -11.36
C GLN A 56 1.48 -12.08 -9.85
N ALA A 57 2.34 -11.30 -9.19
CA ALA A 57 2.20 -11.00 -7.76
C ALA A 57 0.88 -10.29 -7.47
N ALA A 58 0.49 -9.31 -8.28
CA ALA A 58 -0.79 -8.62 -8.14
C ALA A 58 -1.99 -9.57 -8.25
N LEU A 59 -1.98 -10.49 -9.22
CA LEU A 59 -3.02 -11.51 -9.35
C LEU A 59 -3.10 -12.45 -8.14
N LEU A 60 -1.96 -12.86 -7.59
CA LEU A 60 -1.93 -13.69 -6.37
C LEU A 60 -2.44 -12.93 -5.14
N ILE A 61 -2.15 -11.63 -5.06
CA ILE A 61 -2.71 -10.73 -4.04
C ILE A 61 -4.22 -10.59 -4.24
N ASP A 62 -4.72 -10.45 -5.47
CA ASP A 62 -6.15 -10.34 -5.77
C ASP A 62 -6.97 -11.54 -5.30
N VAL A 63 -6.43 -12.76 -5.45
CA VAL A 63 -7.07 -13.99 -4.98
C VAL A 63 -7.31 -13.99 -3.46
N GLN A 64 -6.46 -13.32 -2.69
CA GLN A 64 -6.62 -13.16 -1.23
C GLN A 64 -7.72 -12.16 -0.86
N ARG A 65 -8.26 -11.42 -1.83
CA ARG A 65 -9.29 -10.36 -1.66
C ARG A 65 -8.97 -9.34 -0.55
N PRO A 66 -7.75 -8.78 -0.50
CA PRO A 66 -7.39 -7.82 0.53
C PRO A 66 -8.17 -6.50 0.39
N GLY A 67 -8.31 -5.80 1.51
CA GLY A 67 -8.70 -4.39 1.52
C GLY A 67 -7.57 -3.47 1.03
N ARG A 68 -7.74 -2.17 1.22
CA ARG A 68 -6.74 -1.14 0.94
C ARG A 68 -6.50 -0.22 2.13
N MET A 69 -5.31 0.36 2.17
CA MET A 69 -4.99 1.49 3.04
C MET A 69 -5.48 2.78 2.39
N ALA A 70 -6.39 3.51 3.05
CA ALA A 70 -6.98 4.74 2.50
C ALA A 70 -6.10 5.99 2.68
N GLY A 71 -5.18 5.95 3.66
CA GLY A 71 -4.27 7.04 4.00
C GLY A 71 -2.86 6.52 4.33
N PRO A 72 -1.96 7.39 4.81
CA PRO A 72 -0.59 7.04 5.14
C PRO A 72 -0.53 5.87 6.13
N CYS A 73 0.21 4.81 5.80
CA CYS A 73 0.32 3.61 6.62
C CYS A 73 1.77 3.30 7.04
N ASP A 74 1.90 2.49 8.07
CA ASP A 74 3.14 1.79 8.37
C ASP A 74 3.12 0.42 7.66
N VAL A 75 4.26 -0.03 7.15
CA VAL A 75 4.38 -1.32 6.47
C VAL A 75 5.52 -2.13 7.07
N THR A 76 5.23 -3.39 7.40
CA THR A 76 6.25 -4.40 7.75
C THR A 76 6.33 -5.44 6.64
N ILE A 77 7.54 -5.66 6.14
CA ILE A 77 7.83 -6.59 5.04
C ILE A 77 8.65 -7.74 5.61
N TYR A 78 8.04 -8.92 5.69
CA TYR A 78 8.70 -10.16 6.03
C TYR A 78 9.15 -10.85 4.74
N LEU A 79 10.47 -10.98 4.57
CA LEU A 79 11.09 -11.62 3.43
C LEU A 79 11.51 -13.06 3.80
N PRO A 80 11.27 -14.06 2.93
CA PRO A 80 11.88 -15.37 3.08
C PRO A 80 13.40 -15.28 2.84
N PRO A 81 14.22 -16.30 3.19
CA PRO A 81 15.66 -16.27 2.94
C PRO A 81 16.00 -16.01 1.46
N PHE A 82 16.93 -15.09 1.20
CA PHE A 82 17.38 -14.78 -0.15
C PHE A 82 18.87 -14.41 -0.16
N ARG A 83 19.47 -14.35 -1.35
CA ARG A 83 20.83 -13.83 -1.57
C ARG A 83 20.79 -12.43 -2.15
N GLY A 84 21.69 -11.57 -1.68
CA GLY A 84 21.86 -10.20 -2.15
C GLY A 84 21.39 -9.16 -1.13
N ASP A 85 21.28 -7.92 -1.61
CA ASP A 85 20.88 -6.76 -0.82
C ASP A 85 19.36 -6.75 -0.55
N ILE A 86 18.97 -6.28 0.64
CA ILE A 86 17.60 -6.22 1.13
C ILE A 86 16.78 -5.09 0.50
N ASP A 87 17.38 -3.93 0.25
CA ASP A 87 16.70 -2.77 -0.37
C ASP A 87 16.18 -3.10 -1.77
N ASN A 88 16.92 -4.00 -2.40
CA ASN A 88 16.68 -4.66 -3.66
C ASN A 88 15.48 -5.62 -3.67
N ARG A 89 14.86 -5.88 -2.52
CA ARG A 89 13.60 -6.61 -2.35
C ARG A 89 12.47 -5.72 -1.87
N VAL A 90 12.77 -4.67 -1.11
CA VAL A 90 11.77 -3.73 -0.58
C VAL A 90 10.97 -3.06 -1.69
N LYS A 91 11.65 -2.45 -2.67
CA LYS A 91 10.96 -1.70 -3.74
C LYS A 91 10.01 -2.59 -4.56
N PRO A 92 10.43 -3.77 -5.05
CA PRO A 92 9.50 -4.68 -5.73
C PRO A 92 8.28 -5.10 -4.92
N CYS A 93 8.42 -5.27 -3.59
CA CYS A 93 7.29 -5.58 -2.73
C CYS A 93 6.27 -4.44 -2.69
N LEU A 94 6.73 -3.20 -2.54
CA LEU A 94 5.86 -2.01 -2.60
C LEU A 94 5.22 -1.83 -3.97
N ASP A 95 6.00 -2.00 -5.06
CA ASP A 95 5.49 -1.95 -6.43
C ASP A 95 4.37 -3.00 -6.66
N ALA A 96 4.46 -4.19 -6.05
CA ALA A 96 3.42 -5.23 -6.13
C ALA A 96 2.15 -4.83 -5.35
N ALA A 97 2.28 -4.27 -4.15
CA ALA A 97 1.14 -3.76 -3.38
C ALA A 97 0.42 -2.60 -4.09
N VAL A 98 1.18 -1.72 -4.77
CA VAL A 98 0.64 -0.62 -5.58
C VAL A 98 -0.04 -1.13 -6.85
N GLU A 99 0.54 -2.13 -7.51
CA GLU A 99 -0.06 -2.77 -8.70
C GLU A 99 -1.38 -3.46 -8.33
N ALA A 100 -1.41 -4.17 -7.19
CA ALA A 100 -2.62 -4.79 -6.68
C ALA A 100 -3.64 -3.75 -6.16
N GLY A 101 -3.25 -2.50 -5.90
CA GLY A 101 -4.15 -1.48 -5.35
C GLY A 101 -4.42 -1.60 -3.85
N VAL A 102 -3.62 -2.38 -3.12
CA VAL A 102 -3.61 -2.39 -1.64
C VAL A 102 -3.11 -1.04 -1.10
N LEU A 103 -2.17 -0.45 -1.83
CA LEU A 103 -1.59 0.86 -1.58
C LEU A 103 -1.82 1.77 -2.79
N ALA A 104 -2.10 3.05 -2.57
CA ALA A 104 -2.28 4.00 -3.68
C ALA A 104 -0.96 4.24 -4.43
N ASP A 105 0.14 4.49 -3.71
CA ASP A 105 1.48 4.71 -4.26
C ASP A 105 2.54 4.43 -3.17
N ASP A 106 3.81 4.21 -3.53
CA ASP A 106 4.89 3.88 -2.59
C ASP A 106 5.64 5.10 -2.01
N GLY A 107 5.22 6.32 -2.39
CA GLY A 107 5.75 7.58 -1.91
C GLY A 107 5.44 7.89 -0.44
N GLN A 108 6.16 8.87 0.13
CA GLN A 108 6.06 9.27 1.54
C GLN A 108 4.68 9.78 1.97
N ARG A 109 3.85 10.24 1.01
CA ARG A 109 2.44 10.58 1.26
C ARG A 109 1.61 9.37 1.71
N TYR A 110 2.01 8.15 1.35
CA TYR A 110 1.23 6.93 1.58
C TYR A 110 1.93 5.94 2.50
N VAL A 111 3.25 6.02 2.62
CA VAL A 111 4.03 5.14 3.49
C VAL A 111 4.85 5.97 4.47
N ARG A 112 4.50 5.90 5.75
CA ARG A 112 5.15 6.63 6.84
C ARG A 112 6.39 5.91 7.36
N ARG A 113 6.29 4.60 7.58
CA ARG A 113 7.37 3.74 8.10
C ARG A 113 7.46 2.46 7.31
N LYS A 114 8.69 2.01 7.06
CA LYS A 114 9.01 0.71 6.44
C LYS A 114 9.87 -0.08 7.41
N THR A 115 9.39 -1.23 7.84
CA THR A 115 10.15 -2.21 8.62
C THR A 115 10.38 -3.43 7.74
N VAL A 116 11.59 -3.99 7.77
CA VAL A 116 11.93 -5.16 6.96
C VAL A 116 12.58 -6.20 7.85
N GLU A 117 12.06 -7.42 7.77
CA GLU A 117 12.53 -8.56 8.55
C GLU A 117 12.77 -9.74 7.64
N VAL A 118 13.83 -10.51 7.90
CA VAL A 118 14.06 -11.79 7.22
C VAL A 118 13.53 -12.90 8.11
N ASP A 119 12.42 -13.49 7.70
CA ASP A 119 11.84 -14.67 8.34
C ASP A 119 12.47 -15.93 7.73
N ARG A 120 13.29 -16.63 8.53
CA ARG A 120 14.02 -17.81 8.06
C ARG A 120 13.15 -19.03 7.79
N ALA A 121 11.92 -19.04 8.31
CA ALA A 121 10.96 -20.13 8.10
C ALA A 121 10.01 -19.83 6.93
N ALA A 122 9.92 -18.59 6.48
CA ALA A 122 9.02 -18.21 5.40
C ALA A 122 9.52 -18.71 4.03
N THR A 123 8.56 -19.06 3.16
CA THR A 123 8.79 -19.44 1.75
C THR A 123 8.34 -18.37 0.76
N GLU A 124 7.56 -17.39 1.24
CA GLU A 124 6.99 -16.30 0.46
C GLU A 124 7.10 -14.97 1.21
N VAL A 125 6.93 -13.86 0.50
CA VAL A 125 6.87 -12.54 1.12
C VAL A 125 5.54 -12.40 1.85
N ARG A 126 5.58 -11.89 3.07
CA ARG A 126 4.39 -11.42 3.79
C ARG A 126 4.53 -9.94 4.07
N MET A 127 3.54 -9.15 3.69
CA MET A 127 3.47 -7.73 4.02
C MET A 127 2.27 -7.46 4.92
N VAL A 128 2.50 -6.70 5.97
CA VAL A 128 1.45 -6.21 6.87
C VAL A 128 1.44 -4.69 6.80
N PHE A 129 0.28 -4.13 6.45
CA PHE A 129 0.05 -2.70 6.46
C PHE A 129 -0.88 -2.36 7.61
N THR A 130 -0.58 -1.26 8.30
CA THR A 130 -1.39 -0.78 9.41
C THR A 130 -1.58 0.73 9.32
N MET A 131 -2.81 1.16 9.56
CA MET A 131 -3.10 2.56 9.85
C MET A 131 -2.44 2.90 11.20
N PRO A 132 -1.79 4.06 11.34
CA PRO A 132 -1.36 4.55 12.64
C PRO A 132 -2.55 4.66 13.60
N SER A 133 -2.35 4.41 14.89
CA SER A 133 -3.40 4.62 15.88
C SER A 133 -3.83 6.08 15.86
N VAL A 134 -5.13 6.31 15.71
CA VAL A 134 -5.79 7.59 15.98
C VAL A 134 -6.23 7.56 17.43
N GLU A 135 -5.97 8.64 18.17
CA GLU A 135 -6.35 8.79 19.58
C GLU A 135 -7.86 8.61 19.76
N GLU A 136 -8.28 8.04 20.89
CA GLU A 136 -9.69 7.71 21.12
C GLU A 136 -10.58 8.97 21.12
N GLN A 137 -10.06 10.08 21.63
CA GLN A 137 -10.73 11.37 21.59
C GLN A 137 -10.97 11.85 20.15
N ASP A 138 -9.97 11.73 19.28
CA ASP A 138 -10.10 12.10 17.86
C ASP A 138 -11.05 11.16 17.12
N ARG A 139 -11.06 9.86 17.45
CA ARG A 139 -12.02 8.90 16.89
C ARG A 139 -13.46 9.28 17.24
N ALA A 140 -13.73 9.59 18.50
CA ALA A 140 -15.05 10.03 18.94
C ALA A 140 -15.47 11.34 18.25
N GLU A 141 -14.55 12.30 18.12
CA GLU A 141 -14.80 13.59 17.46
C GLU A 141 -15.08 13.41 15.95
N ILE A 142 -14.38 12.50 15.27
CA ILE A 142 -14.66 12.12 13.88
C ILE A 142 -16.10 11.65 13.71
N GLU A 143 -16.56 10.74 14.59
CA GLU A 143 -17.92 10.21 14.51
C GLU A 143 -18.99 11.27 14.75
N VAL A 144 -18.79 12.13 15.75
CA VAL A 144 -19.72 13.23 16.06
C VAL A 144 -19.84 14.18 14.88
N ARG A 145 -18.72 14.68 14.35
CA ARG A 145 -18.72 15.61 13.21
C ARG A 145 -19.30 14.99 11.94
N ALA A 146 -19.08 13.69 11.73
CA ALA A 146 -19.69 12.98 10.60
C ALA A 146 -21.22 12.89 10.75
N ARG A 147 -21.74 12.66 11.95
CA ARG A 147 -23.20 12.68 12.24
C ARG A 147 -23.80 14.08 12.05
N GLU A 148 -23.02 15.13 12.28
CA GLU A 148 -23.39 16.52 11.97
C GLU A 148 -23.35 16.87 10.46
N GLY A 149 -22.98 15.91 9.61
CA GLY A 149 -22.96 16.08 8.16
C GLY A 149 -21.68 16.74 7.61
N GLN A 150 -20.64 16.87 8.43
CA GLN A 150 -19.35 17.38 7.94
C GLN A 150 -18.67 16.36 7.01
N SER A 151 -18.01 16.85 5.96
CA SER A 151 -17.28 15.98 5.02
C SER A 151 -15.98 15.44 5.64
N CYS A 152 -15.51 14.27 5.18
CA CYS A 152 -14.25 13.68 5.67
C CYS A 152 -13.06 14.64 5.53
N ALA A 153 -13.00 15.40 4.44
CA ALA A 153 -11.95 16.38 4.19
C ALA A 153 -11.99 17.53 5.21
N HIS A 154 -13.19 18.00 5.56
CA HIS A 154 -13.35 19.07 6.55
C HIS A 154 -13.01 18.59 7.96
N ILE A 155 -13.40 17.37 8.32
CA ILE A 155 -13.04 16.74 9.60
C ILE A 155 -11.52 16.57 9.68
N ALA A 156 -10.89 16.05 8.63
CA ALA A 156 -9.45 15.81 8.57
C ALA A 156 -8.65 17.11 8.80
N VAL A 157 -9.00 18.19 8.09
CA VAL A 157 -8.36 19.51 8.28
C VAL A 157 -8.57 20.02 9.70
N SER A 158 -9.78 19.88 10.26
CA SER A 158 -10.10 20.39 11.60
C SER A 158 -9.33 19.69 12.72
N LEU A 159 -9.05 18.40 12.56
CA LEU A 159 -8.36 17.58 13.55
C LEU A 159 -6.86 17.40 13.26
N GLY A 160 -6.36 17.99 12.17
CA GLY A 160 -4.97 17.79 11.74
C GLY A 160 -4.65 16.34 11.35
N LEU A 161 -5.65 15.60 10.86
CA LEU A 161 -5.54 14.20 10.45
C LEU A 161 -5.48 14.06 8.93
N ASP A 162 -5.07 12.88 8.46
CA ASP A 162 -5.22 12.52 7.04
C ASP A 162 -6.66 12.12 6.73
N GLU A 163 -7.19 12.56 5.58
CA GLU A 163 -8.55 12.22 5.15
C GLU A 163 -8.78 10.70 5.03
N GLY A 164 -7.75 9.95 4.63
CA GLY A 164 -7.79 8.50 4.58
C GLY A 164 -7.94 7.84 5.95
N HIS A 165 -7.37 8.43 7.01
CA HIS A 165 -7.56 7.96 8.39
C HIS A 165 -8.99 8.22 8.85
N VAL A 166 -9.54 9.41 8.61
CA VAL A 166 -10.95 9.73 8.90
C VAL A 166 -11.90 8.75 8.20
N ARG A 167 -11.69 8.51 6.90
CA ARG A 167 -12.48 7.51 6.13
C ARG A 167 -12.36 6.10 6.71
N THR A 168 -11.19 5.73 7.20
CA THR A 168 -10.96 4.41 7.80
C THR A 168 -11.74 4.27 9.11
N VAL A 169 -11.66 5.26 10.01
CA VAL A 169 -12.41 5.28 11.27
C VAL A 169 -13.90 5.16 11.02
N LEU A 170 -14.46 5.96 10.11
CA LEU A 170 -15.88 5.89 9.77
C LEU A 170 -16.29 4.55 9.13
N THR A 171 -15.38 3.89 8.41
CA THR A 171 -15.62 2.55 7.86
C THR A 171 -15.60 1.48 8.95
N GLU A 172 -14.87 1.67 10.05
CA GLU A 172 -14.88 0.76 11.20
C GLU A 172 -16.14 0.94 12.05
N ALA A 173 -16.55 2.19 12.32
CA ALA A 173 -17.71 2.52 13.14
C ALA A 173 -19.06 2.15 12.48
N GLY A 174 -19.10 2.09 11.14
CA GLY A 174 -20.28 1.69 10.37
C GLY A 174 -20.39 0.20 10.06
N ARG A 175 -19.50 -0.65 10.60
CA ARG A 175 -19.64 -2.13 10.58
C ARG A 175 -20.39 -2.60 11.80
#